data_AF-A0AAV1Q2Y3-F1
#
_entry.id   AF-A0AAV1Q2Y3-F1
#
_cell.length_a   1.000
_cell.length_b   1.000
_cell.length_c   1.000
_cell.angle_alpha   90.00
_cell.angle_beta   90.00
_cell.angle_gamma   90.00
#
_symmetry.space_group_name_H-M   'P 1'
#
loop_
_entity.id
_entity.type
_entity.pdbx_description
1 polymer ?
#
loop_
_entity_poly.entity_id
_entity_poly.type
_entity_poly.pdbx_seq_one_letter_code
_entity_poly.pdbx_strand_id
1 'polypeptide(L)'
;METTVEKLEAMFQKSEADLEYIERRLKLDFINNSAENGCPTEENPAVMLENLRAIKAKHTALCSQLKDIAAAQKESMDSIRINLISVMGLIQHFQQTTDVEVQTLTESEHESTEFLGSAISQTTTEVPPFVEMSGQQHPPSTPEESENDQRYQHV
;
A
#
# COMPACT_ATOMS: atom_id res chain seq x y z
N MET A 1 -43.53 -20.50 -42.27
CA MET A 1 -42.65 -20.93 -41.16
C MET A 1 -41.22 -21.07 -41.67
N GLU A 2 -40.99 -21.85 -42.72
CA GLU A 2 -39.69 -22.02 -43.39
C GLU A 2 -39.00 -20.70 -43.77
N THR A 3 -39.69 -19.80 -44.47
CA THR A 3 -39.15 -18.46 -44.83
C THR A 3 -38.78 -17.57 -43.64
N THR A 4 -39.43 -17.77 -42.49
CA THR A 4 -39.10 -17.04 -41.25
C THR A 4 -37.84 -17.61 -40.61
N VAL A 5 -37.64 -18.92 -40.70
CA VAL A 5 -36.44 -19.61 -40.22
C VAL A 5 -35.24 -19.25 -41.10
N GLU A 6 -35.38 -19.28 -42.42
CA GLU A 6 -34.33 -18.85 -43.36
C GLU A 6 -33.91 -17.40 -43.11
N LYS A 7 -34.88 -16.50 -42.88
CA LYS A 7 -34.59 -15.11 -42.53
C LYS A 7 -33.83 -15.00 -41.21
N LEU A 8 -34.18 -15.83 -40.22
CA LEU A 8 -33.51 -15.84 -38.92
C LEU A 8 -32.09 -16.38 -39.03
N GLU A 9 -31.89 -17.45 -39.79
CA GLU A 9 -30.57 -18.01 -40.10
C GLU A 9 -29.69 -16.98 -40.83
N ALA A 10 -30.22 -16.29 -41.84
CA ALA A 10 -29.52 -15.22 -42.53
C ALA A 10 -29.13 -14.06 -41.60
N MET A 11 -30.00 -13.72 -40.63
CA MET A 11 -29.68 -12.71 -39.61
C MET A 11 -28.54 -13.19 -38.70
N PHE A 12 -28.53 -14.45 -38.27
CA PHE A 12 -27.42 -15.01 -37.48
C PHE A 12 -26.11 -15.06 -38.25
N GLN A 13 -26.12 -15.56 -39.50
CA GLN A 13 -24.94 -15.60 -40.36
C GLN A 13 -24.37 -14.20 -40.60
N LYS A 14 -25.25 -13.21 -40.82
CA LYS A 14 -24.84 -11.82 -40.95
C LYS A 14 -24.23 -11.29 -39.65
N SER A 15 -24.87 -11.53 -38.50
CA SER A 15 -24.35 -11.09 -37.20
C SER A 15 -23.01 -11.72 -36.86
N GLU A 16 -22.81 -13.00 -37.20
CA GLU A 16 -21.53 -13.70 -37.03
C GLU A 16 -20.44 -13.07 -37.92
N ALA A 17 -20.73 -12.86 -39.21
CA ALA A 17 -19.81 -12.20 -40.13
C ALA A 17 -19.47 -10.75 -39.71
N ASP A 18 -20.46 -10.00 -39.21
CA ASP A 18 -20.26 -8.64 -38.69
C ASP A 18 -19.32 -8.67 -37.45
N LEU A 19 -19.48 -9.63 -36.54
CA LEU A 19 -18.62 -9.78 -35.37
C LEU A 19 -17.18 -10.15 -35.75
N GLU A 20 -17.01 -11.09 -36.67
CA GLU A 20 -15.69 -11.46 -37.19
C GLU A 20 -14.98 -10.28 -37.85
N TYR A 21 -15.72 -9.44 -38.58
CA TYR A 21 -15.17 -8.25 -39.20
C TYR A 21 -14.68 -7.24 -38.17
N ILE A 22 -15.48 -6.98 -37.13
CA ILE A 22 -15.11 -6.11 -36.02
C ILE A 22 -13.84 -6.64 -35.33
N GLU A 23 -13.78 -7.94 -35.04
CA GLU A 23 -12.60 -8.56 -34.43
C GLU A 23 -11.34 -8.39 -35.28
N ARG A 24 -11.43 -8.67 -36.59
CA ARG A 24 -10.30 -8.49 -37.52
C ARG A 24 -9.85 -7.04 -37.60
N ARG A 25 -10.79 -6.09 -37.61
CA ARG A 25 -10.48 -4.66 -37.63
C ARG A 25 -9.74 -4.24 -36.35
N LEU A 26 -10.24 -4.63 -35.19
CA LEU A 26 -9.62 -4.33 -33.89
C LEU A 26 -8.21 -4.93 -33.77
N LYS A 27 -8.02 -6.17 -34.23
CA LYS A 27 -6.69 -6.82 -34.25
C LYS A 27 -5.70 -6.04 -35.13
N LEU A 28 -6.14 -5.59 -36.31
CA LEU A 28 -5.31 -4.81 -37.21
C LEU A 28 -4.92 -3.47 -36.58
N ASP A 29 -5.89 -2.76 -35.97
CA ASP A 29 -5.65 -1.49 -35.31
C ASP A 29 -4.66 -1.65 -34.14
N PHE A 30 -4.79 -2.74 -33.35
CA PHE A 30 -3.86 -3.04 -32.26
C PHE A 30 -2.41 -3.26 -32.76
N ILE A 31 -2.25 -4.04 -33.84
CA ILE A 31 -0.93 -4.30 -34.43
C ILE A 31 -0.31 -3.02 -34.98
N ASN A 32 -1.08 -2.22 -35.69
CA ASN A 32 -0.62 -0.96 -36.28
C ASN A 32 -0.21 0.04 -35.19
N ASN A 33 -1.05 0.23 -34.16
CA ASN A 33 -0.76 1.12 -33.04
C ASN A 33 0.45 0.64 -32.23
N SER A 34 0.62 -0.68 -32.05
CA SER A 34 1.80 -1.26 -31.37
C SER A 34 3.09 -1.09 -32.17
N ALA A 35 3.02 -1.12 -33.50
CA ALA A 35 4.17 -0.93 -34.38
C ALA A 35 4.59 0.55 -34.47
N GLU A 36 3.63 1.48 -34.43
CA GLU A 36 3.87 2.92 -34.50
C GLU A 36 4.36 3.52 -33.18
N ASN A 37 3.80 3.09 -32.05
CA ASN A 37 4.12 3.67 -30.74
C ASN A 37 5.22 2.89 -29.99
N GLY A 38 5.60 1.70 -30.49
CA GLY A 38 6.48 0.76 -29.81
C GLY A 38 5.83 0.28 -28.50
N CYS A 39 5.35 -0.95 -28.43
CA CYS A 39 4.75 -1.46 -27.20
C CYS A 39 5.85 -1.94 -26.23
N PRO A 40 6.15 -1.24 -25.12
CA PRO A 40 6.95 -1.83 -24.06
C PRO A 40 6.12 -2.94 -23.40
N THR A 41 6.70 -4.14 -23.32
CA THR A 41 6.11 -5.32 -22.65
C THR A 41 5.66 -5.04 -21.20
N GLU A 42 6.17 -3.96 -20.60
CA GLU A 42 5.87 -3.46 -19.26
C GLU A 42 4.43 -2.94 -19.08
N GLU A 43 3.73 -2.58 -20.16
CA GLU A 43 2.35 -2.06 -20.12
C GLU A 43 1.28 -3.15 -20.20
N ASN A 44 1.66 -4.44 -20.29
CA ASN A 44 0.69 -5.52 -20.33
C ASN A 44 -0.07 -5.63 -18.99
N PRO A 45 -1.41 -5.41 -18.95
CA PRO A 45 -2.17 -5.43 -17.70
C PRO A 45 -2.09 -6.77 -16.95
N ALA A 46 -1.98 -7.90 -17.65
CA ALA A 46 -1.86 -9.21 -17.02
C ALA A 46 -0.54 -9.36 -16.27
N VAL A 47 0.57 -8.86 -16.86
CA VAL A 47 1.89 -8.86 -16.22
C VAL A 47 1.90 -7.89 -15.03
N MET A 48 1.31 -6.70 -15.19
CA MET A 48 1.20 -5.72 -14.11
C MET A 48 0.41 -6.28 -12.91
N LEU A 49 -0.68 -7.01 -13.16
CA LEU A 49 -1.48 -7.64 -12.10
C LEU A 49 -0.70 -8.74 -11.36
N GLU A 50 0.11 -9.54 -12.06
CA GLU A 50 0.99 -10.53 -11.44
C GLU A 50 2.04 -9.85 -10.56
N ASN A 51 2.69 -8.82 -11.08
CA ASN A 51 3.69 -8.03 -10.34
C ASN A 51 3.07 -7.40 -9.09
N LEU A 52 1.86 -6.84 -9.20
CA LEU A 52 1.14 -6.25 -8.07
C LEU A 52 0.82 -7.31 -7.00
N ARG A 53 0.40 -8.51 -7.41
CA ARG A 53 0.18 -9.62 -6.48
C ARG A 53 1.46 -10.01 -5.74
N ALA A 54 2.57 -10.12 -6.47
CA ALA A 54 3.88 -10.43 -5.88
C ALA A 54 4.34 -9.34 -4.89
N ILE A 55 4.16 -8.07 -5.23
CA ILE A 55 4.46 -6.92 -4.35
C ILE A 55 3.59 -6.99 -3.08
N LYS A 56 2.29 -7.21 -3.23
CA LYS A 56 1.36 -7.33 -2.09
C LYS A 56 1.77 -8.47 -1.15
N ALA A 57 2.14 -9.62 -1.70
CA ALA A 57 2.60 -10.77 -0.91
C ALA A 57 3.90 -10.45 -0.14
N LYS A 58 4.88 -9.82 -0.80
CA LYS A 58 6.13 -9.39 -0.15
C LYS A 58 5.88 -8.38 0.96
N HIS A 59 5.01 -7.40 0.72
CA HIS A 59 4.63 -6.41 1.72
C HIS A 59 3.98 -7.07 2.94
N THR A 60 3.00 -7.97 2.73
CA THR A 60 2.36 -8.70 3.83
C THR A 60 3.37 -9.52 4.64
N ALA A 61 4.30 -10.21 3.97
CA ALA A 61 5.35 -10.97 4.65
C ALA A 61 6.27 -10.04 5.48
N LEU A 62 6.68 -8.90 4.93
CA LEU A 62 7.51 -7.92 5.62
C LEU A 62 6.80 -7.33 6.85
N CYS A 63 5.52 -6.99 6.73
CA CYS A 63 4.73 -6.53 7.87
C CYS A 63 4.62 -7.58 8.98
N SER A 64 4.50 -8.87 8.62
CA SER A 64 4.50 -9.95 9.61
C SER A 64 5.85 -10.05 10.32
N GLN A 65 6.95 -10.08 9.57
CA GLN A 65 8.29 -10.13 10.13
C GLN A 65 8.58 -8.93 11.05
N LEU A 66 8.15 -7.73 10.66
CA LEU A 66 8.31 -6.54 11.49
C LEU A 66 7.54 -6.65 12.81
N LYS A 67 6.33 -7.20 12.80
CA LYS A 67 5.55 -7.46 14.03
C LYS A 67 6.25 -8.45 14.94
N ASP A 68 6.78 -9.54 14.37
CA ASP A 68 7.51 -10.55 15.13
C ASP A 68 8.79 -9.98 15.75
N ILE A 69 9.54 -9.18 14.99
CA ILE A 69 10.74 -8.49 15.50
C ILE A 69 10.37 -7.51 16.60
N ALA A 70 9.33 -6.69 16.42
CA ALA A 70 8.88 -5.73 17.44
C ALA A 70 8.45 -6.44 18.73
N ALA A 71 7.76 -7.58 18.62
CA ALA A 71 7.40 -8.40 19.77
C ALA A 71 8.63 -8.95 20.49
N ALA A 72 9.59 -9.52 19.76
CA ALA A 72 10.83 -10.04 20.34
C ALA A 72 11.70 -8.95 20.98
N GLN A 73 11.77 -7.77 20.36
CA GLN A 73 12.46 -6.60 20.94
C GLN A 73 11.80 -6.17 22.25
N LYS A 74 10.47 -6.13 22.30
CA LYS A 74 9.74 -5.82 23.53
C LYS A 74 10.00 -6.84 24.63
N GLU A 75 9.89 -8.13 24.33
CA GLU A 75 10.16 -9.19 25.30
C GLU A 75 11.59 -9.12 25.84
N SER A 76 12.58 -8.91 24.96
CA SER A 76 13.98 -8.76 25.35
C SER A 76 14.20 -7.57 26.28
N MET A 77 13.66 -6.41 25.92
CA MET A 77 13.78 -5.18 26.73
C MET A 77 13.07 -5.31 28.08
N ASP A 78 11.91 -5.95 28.12
CA ASP A 78 11.19 -6.25 29.36
C ASP A 78 11.99 -7.20 30.25
N SER A 79 12.60 -8.24 29.68
CA SER A 79 13.48 -9.17 30.40
C SER A 79 14.71 -8.46 30.98
N ILE A 80 15.38 -7.60 30.21
CA ILE A 80 16.51 -6.81 30.70
C ILE A 80 16.08 -5.93 31.87
N ARG A 81 14.94 -5.24 31.74
CA ARG A 81 14.41 -4.36 32.80
C ARG A 81 14.12 -5.14 34.08
N ILE A 82 13.45 -6.29 33.98
CA ILE A 82 13.13 -7.15 35.13
C ILE A 82 14.42 -7.62 35.83
N ASN A 83 15.41 -8.07 35.06
CA ASN A 83 16.68 -8.53 35.62
C ASN A 83 17.44 -7.40 36.31
N LEU A 84 17.50 -6.20 35.71
CA LEU A 84 18.12 -5.04 36.34
C LEU A 84 17.44 -4.67 37.66
N ILE A 85 16.10 -4.60 37.68
CA ILE A 85 15.33 -4.33 38.91
C ILE A 85 15.64 -5.38 39.99
N SER A 86 15.70 -6.66 39.61
CA SER A 86 16.01 -7.74 40.56
C SER A 86 17.43 -7.62 41.13
N VAL A 87 18.43 -7.33 40.29
CA VAL A 87 19.82 -7.16 40.73
C VAL A 87 19.95 -5.96 41.65
N MET A 88 19.31 -4.83 41.30
CA MET A 88 19.27 -3.64 42.14
C MET A 88 18.65 -3.91 43.51
N GLY A 89 17.53 -4.63 43.55
CA GLY A 89 16.89 -5.04 44.82
C GLY A 89 17.80 -5.94 45.67
N LEU A 90 18.56 -6.84 45.04
CA LEU A 90 19.50 -7.71 45.75
C LEU A 90 20.71 -6.94 46.32
N ILE A 91 21.25 -5.99 45.54
CA ILE A 91 22.34 -5.10 45.99
C ILE A 91 21.88 -4.28 47.20
N GLN A 92 20.68 -3.69 47.13
CA GLN A 92 20.11 -2.91 48.23
C GLN A 92 19.93 -3.76 49.51
N HIS A 93 19.45 -5.00 49.36
CA HIS A 93 19.35 -5.93 50.49
C HIS A 93 20.71 -6.21 51.13
N PHE A 94 21.75 -6.48 50.34
CA PHE A 94 23.10 -6.73 50.89
C PHE A 94 23.71 -5.51 51.58
N GLN A 95 23.48 -4.31 51.05
CA GLN A 95 23.91 -3.06 51.70
C GLN A 95 23.27 -2.91 53.09
N GLN A 96 21.96 -3.15 53.19
CA GLN A 96 21.23 -3.09 54.45
C GLN A 96 21.72 -4.12 55.47
N THR A 97 22.15 -5.32 55.03
CA THR A 97 22.59 -6.38 55.94
C THR A 97 24.06 -6.29 56.37
N THR A 98 24.90 -5.51 55.68
CA THR A 98 26.37 -5.58 55.85
C THR A 98 27.01 -4.34 56.50
N ASP A 99 26.24 -3.32 56.90
CA ASP A 99 26.78 -2.03 57.41
C ASP A 99 27.86 -1.42 56.49
N VAL A 100 27.72 -1.67 55.18
CA VAL A 100 28.56 -1.11 54.12
C VAL A 100 27.72 -0.03 53.44
N GLU A 101 28.01 1.23 53.74
CA GLU A 101 27.45 2.36 52.98
C GLU A 101 28.11 2.44 51.61
N VAL A 102 27.39 1.99 50.58
CA VAL A 102 27.67 2.34 49.18
C VAL A 102 26.78 3.53 48.82
N GLN A 103 27.28 4.39 47.93
CA GLN A 103 26.54 5.55 47.42
C GLN A 103 25.15 5.14 46.93
N THR A 104 24.12 5.90 47.33
CA THR A 104 22.74 5.69 46.90
C THR A 104 22.64 5.81 45.38
N LEU A 105 21.78 4.99 44.79
CA LEU A 105 21.54 4.96 43.36
C LEU A 105 21.25 6.37 42.82
N THR A 106 21.92 6.74 41.73
CA THR A 106 21.77 8.03 41.06
C THR A 106 20.46 8.09 40.27
N GLU A 107 19.92 9.29 40.09
CA GLU A 107 18.69 9.54 39.32
C GLU A 107 18.79 8.97 37.88
N SER A 108 19.98 9.05 37.29
CA SER A 108 20.32 8.48 35.98
C SER A 108 20.12 6.96 35.89
N GLU A 109 20.39 6.22 36.97
CA GLU A 109 20.21 4.75 37.01
C GLU A 109 18.73 4.37 37.11
N HIS A 110 17.92 5.16 37.82
CA HIS A 110 16.46 5.01 37.82
C HIS A 110 15.86 5.31 36.45
N GLU A 111 16.24 6.43 35.84
CA GLU A 111 15.76 6.87 34.53
C GLU A 111 16.11 5.87 33.42
N SER A 112 17.28 5.22 33.52
CA SER A 112 17.70 4.15 32.60
C SER A 112 16.74 2.96 32.57
N THR A 113 16.12 2.59 33.70
CA THR A 113 15.15 1.48 33.73
C THR A 113 13.80 1.85 33.10
N GLU A 114 13.38 3.10 33.23
CA GLU A 114 12.16 3.63 32.61
C GLU A 114 12.33 3.80 31.10
N PHE A 115 13.52 4.23 30.66
CA PHE A 115 13.86 4.35 29.24
C PHE A 115 13.71 3.01 28.49
N LEU A 116 14.11 1.90 29.11
CA LEU A 116 13.92 0.57 28.54
C LEU A 116 12.43 0.22 28.30
N GLY A 117 11.51 0.86 29.03
CA GLY A 117 10.05 0.73 28.86
C GLY A 117 9.45 1.58 27.75
N SER A 118 10.07 2.73 27.46
CA SER A 118 9.52 3.73 26.52
C SER A 118 10.04 3.56 25.08
N ALA A 119 11.24 3.01 24.89
CA ALA A 119 11.97 3.04 23.62
C ALA A 119 11.28 2.37 22.40
N ILE A 120 10.26 1.54 22.61
CA ILE A 120 9.64 0.73 21.53
C ILE A 120 8.38 1.38 20.95
N SER A 121 7.78 2.37 21.62
CA SER A 121 6.54 3.00 21.15
C SER A 121 6.70 3.82 19.86
N GLN A 122 7.93 4.11 19.43
CA GLN A 122 8.20 5.06 18.33
C GLN A 122 8.39 4.43 16.95
N THR A 123 8.51 3.11 16.82
CA THR A 123 8.78 2.45 15.51
C THR A 123 7.54 1.98 14.76
N THR A 124 6.34 2.13 15.34
CA THR A 124 5.08 1.77 14.69
C THR A 124 4.41 3.01 14.12
N THR A 125 4.96 3.58 13.04
CA THR A 125 4.13 4.43 12.17
C THR A 125 3.23 3.49 11.37
N GLU A 126 2.02 3.34 11.84
CA GLU A 126 0.94 2.64 11.17
C GLU A 126 0.70 3.33 9.81
N VAL A 127 1.16 2.73 8.71
CA VAL A 127 0.69 3.14 7.39
C VAL A 127 -0.75 2.65 7.28
N PRO A 128 -1.75 3.55 7.18
CA PRO A 128 -3.15 3.16 7.16
C PRO A 128 -3.42 2.21 6.00
N PRO A 129 -4.35 1.24 6.15
CA PRO A 129 -4.75 0.39 5.05
C PRO A 129 -5.36 1.26 3.96
N PHE A 130 -4.79 1.17 2.75
CA PHE A 130 -5.33 1.79 1.54
C PHE A 130 -6.78 1.33 1.36
N VAL A 131 -7.72 2.24 1.61
CA VAL A 131 -9.14 2.01 1.35
C VAL A 131 -9.30 1.95 -0.18
N GLU A 132 -9.70 0.78 -0.68
CA GLU A 132 -10.15 0.61 -2.06
C GLU A 132 -11.31 1.57 -2.33
N MET A 133 -11.02 2.68 -3.01
CA MET A 133 -12.04 3.60 -3.49
C MET A 133 -12.52 3.11 -4.85
N SER A 134 -13.59 2.33 -4.84
CA SER A 134 -14.34 1.94 -6.02
C SER A 134 -15.68 2.67 -6.05
N GLY A 135 -15.94 3.40 -7.14
CA GLY A 135 -17.30 3.81 -7.54
C GLY A 135 -17.57 5.31 -7.68
N GLN A 136 -17.34 5.83 -8.89
CA GLN A 136 -18.13 6.85 -9.63
C GLN A 136 -18.73 8.07 -8.87
N GLN A 137 -18.36 9.29 -9.30
CA GLN A 137 -19.21 10.14 -10.16
C GLN A 137 -18.51 11.48 -10.55
N HIS A 138 -18.42 11.68 -11.87
CA HIS A 138 -18.42 12.92 -12.68
C HIS A 138 -18.07 14.29 -12.03
N PRO A 139 -17.12 15.08 -12.58
CA PRO A 139 -16.92 16.47 -12.16
C PRO A 139 -18.02 17.40 -12.72
N PRO A 140 -18.57 18.36 -11.95
CA PRO A 140 -19.51 19.33 -12.48
C PRO A 140 -18.79 20.37 -13.34
N SER A 141 -19.43 20.72 -14.45
CA SER A 141 -19.02 21.73 -15.42
C SER A 141 -18.79 23.10 -14.75
N THR A 142 -17.63 23.70 -15.00
CA THR A 142 -17.35 25.11 -14.72
C THR A 142 -18.11 26.01 -15.71
N PRO A 143 -18.84 27.05 -15.27
CA PRO A 143 -19.27 28.11 -16.16
C PRO A 143 -18.10 29.06 -16.42
N GLU A 144 -17.80 29.30 -17.70
CA GLU A 144 -16.88 30.36 -18.10
C GLU A 144 -17.51 31.73 -17.82
N GLU A 145 -16.93 32.47 -16.87
CA GLU A 145 -17.10 33.92 -16.77
C GLU A 145 -16.34 34.58 -17.93
N SER A 146 -17.09 35.05 -18.92
CA SER A 146 -16.59 36.01 -19.91
C SER A 146 -16.83 37.43 -19.40
N GLU A 147 -15.79 38.05 -18.85
CA GLU A 147 -15.67 39.51 -18.80
C GLU A 147 -14.40 39.96 -19.51
N ASN A 148 -14.63 40.49 -20.72
CA ASN A 148 -14.14 41.77 -21.21
C ASN A 148 -12.62 41.97 -21.35
N ASP A 149 -12.11 42.02 -22.60
CA ASP A 149 -11.36 43.21 -23.00
C ASP A 149 -11.44 43.50 -24.51
N GLN A 150 -11.65 44.77 -24.77
CA GLN A 150 -11.92 45.43 -26.01
C GLN A 150 -10.60 45.82 -26.65
N ARG A 151 -10.13 45.17 -27.73
CA ARG A 151 -9.06 45.76 -28.57
C ARG A 151 -8.97 45.17 -29.97
N TYR A 152 -8.91 46.09 -30.93
CA TYR A 152 -8.69 45.96 -32.38
C TYR A 152 -9.92 45.77 -33.27
N GLN A 153 -10.69 46.86 -33.43
CA GLN A 153 -11.13 47.27 -34.76
C GLN A 153 -10.11 48.28 -35.30
N HIS A 154 -9.36 47.92 -36.33
CA HIS A 154 -8.93 48.85 -37.38
C HIS A 154 -8.48 48.07 -38.62
N VAL A 155 -8.98 48.55 -39.76
CA VAL A 155 -8.72 48.20 -41.17
C VAL A 155 -9.57 47.06 -41.75
#